data_AF-A0A0D1D6U4-F1
#
_entry.id   AF-A0A0D1D6U4-F1
#
_cell.length_a   1.000
_cell.length_b   1.000
_cell.length_c   1.000
_cell.angle_alpha   90.00
_cell.angle_beta   90.00
_cell.angle_gamma   90.00
#
_symmetry.space_group_name_H-M   'P 1'
#
loop_
_entity.id
_entity.type
_entity.pdbx_description
1 polymer ?
#
loop_
_entity_poly.entity_id
_entity_poly.type
_entity_poly.pdbx_seq_one_letter_code
_entity_poly.pdbx_strand_id
1 'polypeptide(L)'
;MSLEPGRDVIERPLDDELDISGWDLRKALNLMLAGNAVLGEWLRSPIVYRRDPLTDDLARLAAATLRRRPATWHYLNLAARQEARMNTADGIKLKALLYALRPALALRWMHRNDAAFPPMDMAALINGAAPPTEVIAATEALIALKHTRPEGGQIPSADPVLLDFIGAELAQARDWLARTAQMSDAPADQAAAEAFFRRVVRAV
;
A
#
# COMPACT_ATOMS: atom_id res chain seq x y z
N MET A 1 -0.28 37.12 4.57
CA MET A 1 -0.74 35.72 4.46
C MET A 1 0.32 34.96 3.69
N SER A 2 0.94 33.95 4.31
CA SER A 2 2.08 33.23 3.73
C SER A 2 1.64 32.18 2.71
N LEU A 3 2.47 31.94 1.68
CA LEU A 3 2.29 31.03 0.55
C LEU A 3 3.13 29.75 0.71
N GLU A 4 3.15 29.16 1.91
CA GLU A 4 3.80 27.87 2.14
C GLU A 4 2.77 26.74 1.95
N PRO A 5 3.04 25.72 1.12
CA PRO A 5 2.16 24.56 1.01
C PRO A 5 2.27 23.71 2.28
N GLY A 6 1.34 23.91 3.21
CA GLY A 6 1.15 23.03 4.37
C GLY A 6 0.71 21.62 3.96
N ARG A 7 0.83 20.65 4.88
CA ARG A 7 0.34 19.27 4.69
C ARG A 7 -1.17 19.28 4.43
N ASP A 8 -1.56 18.87 3.23
CA ASP A 8 -2.96 18.80 2.78
C ASP A 8 -3.67 17.53 3.30
N VAL A 9 -3.56 17.26 4.60
CA VAL A 9 -4.13 16.06 5.26
C VAL A 9 -5.03 16.54 6.40
N ILE A 10 -6.23 15.96 6.51
CA ILE A 10 -7.08 16.18 7.67
C ILE A 10 -6.52 15.30 8.79
N GLU A 11 -5.77 15.90 9.70
CA GLU A 11 -5.23 15.24 10.89
C GLU A 11 -6.01 15.74 12.11
N ARG A 12 -6.70 14.84 12.82
CA ARG A 12 -7.28 15.13 14.14
C ARG A 12 -6.68 14.15 15.14
N PRO A 13 -5.94 14.62 16.17
CA PRO A 13 -5.59 13.75 17.27
C PRO A 13 -6.88 13.43 18.03
N LEU A 14 -7.26 12.16 18.02
CA LEU A 14 -8.49 11.64 18.62
C LEU A 14 -8.10 10.59 19.65
N ASP A 15 -7.75 11.06 20.84
CA ASP A 15 -7.39 10.24 22.01
C ASP A 15 -6.20 9.28 21.77
N ASP A 16 -5.58 8.78 22.84
CA ASP A 16 -4.30 8.03 22.80
C ASP A 16 -4.37 6.64 22.07
N GLU A 17 -5.44 6.34 21.32
CA GLU A 17 -5.71 5.01 20.77
C GLU A 17 -6.00 4.96 19.26
N LEU A 18 -6.37 6.06 18.58
CA LEU A 18 -6.70 6.05 17.14
C LEU A 18 -6.04 7.19 16.34
N ASP A 19 -5.03 6.82 15.53
CA ASP A 19 -4.45 7.70 14.51
C ASP A 19 -5.33 7.68 13.23
N ILE A 20 -6.19 8.69 13.06
CA ILE A 20 -7.05 8.85 11.88
C ILE A 20 -6.38 9.75 10.86
N SER A 21 -6.06 9.18 9.70
CA SER A 21 -5.60 9.91 8.51
C SER A 21 -6.65 9.87 7.41
N GLY A 22 -6.87 11.00 6.73
CA GLY A 22 -7.85 11.08 5.65
C GLY A 22 -7.51 12.13 4.59
N TRP A 23 -8.14 11.99 3.43
CA TRP A 23 -8.09 12.95 2.33
C TRP A 23 -9.48 13.52 2.10
N ASP A 24 -9.55 14.78 1.70
CA ASP A 24 -10.78 15.27 1.06
C ASP A 24 -11.03 14.52 -0.25
N LEU A 25 -12.27 14.64 -0.76
CA LEU A 25 -12.67 13.91 -1.96
C LEU A 25 -11.84 14.28 -3.20
N ARG A 26 -11.50 15.56 -3.37
CA ARG A 26 -10.72 16.02 -4.53
C ARG A 26 -9.33 15.39 -4.51
N LYS A 27 -8.66 15.42 -3.36
CA LYS A 27 -7.36 14.79 -3.16
C LYS A 27 -7.42 13.28 -3.34
N ALA A 28 -8.44 12.62 -2.81
CA ALA A 28 -8.64 11.19 -3.01
C ALA A 28 -8.75 10.80 -4.49
N LEU A 29 -9.57 11.53 -5.26
CA LEU A 29 -9.73 11.31 -6.70
C LEU A 29 -8.44 11.58 -7.49
N ASN A 30 -7.75 12.69 -7.17
CA ASN A 30 -6.47 13.01 -7.83
C ASN A 30 -5.39 11.96 -7.56
N LEU A 31 -5.30 11.45 -6.33
CA LEU A 31 -4.34 10.41 -5.98
C LEU A 31 -4.70 9.07 -6.64
N MET A 32 -5.98 8.74 -6.75
CA MET A 32 -6.45 7.58 -7.50
C MET A 32 -6.07 7.67 -8.99
N LEU A 33 -6.29 8.83 -9.62
CA LEU A 33 -5.91 9.09 -11.02
C LEU A 33 -4.40 9.03 -11.24
N ALA A 34 -3.62 9.46 -10.25
CA ALA A 34 -2.16 9.31 -10.24
C ALA A 34 -1.69 7.86 -9.98
N GLY A 35 -2.61 6.92 -9.77
CA GLY A 35 -2.32 5.52 -9.53
C GLY A 35 -1.79 5.22 -8.13
N ASN A 36 -2.06 6.08 -7.15
CA ASN A 36 -1.74 5.82 -5.76
C ASN A 36 -2.63 4.69 -5.22
N ALA A 37 -2.00 3.60 -4.76
CA ALA A 37 -2.71 2.41 -4.29
C ALA A 37 -3.46 2.61 -2.96
N VAL A 38 -3.10 3.61 -2.15
CA VAL A 38 -3.62 3.79 -0.79
C VAL A 38 -5.13 3.93 -0.75
N LEU A 39 -5.75 4.66 -1.68
CA LEU A 39 -7.22 4.74 -1.70
C LEU A 39 -7.85 3.37 -1.96
N GLY A 40 -7.28 2.60 -2.89
CA GLY A 40 -7.72 1.23 -3.14
C GLY A 40 -7.55 0.35 -1.90
N GLU A 41 -6.44 0.48 -1.19
CA GLU A 41 -6.19 -0.24 0.07
C GLU A 41 -7.25 0.09 1.12
N TRP A 42 -7.56 1.37 1.33
CA TRP A 42 -8.59 1.81 2.28
C TRP A 42 -9.98 1.26 1.92
N LEU A 43 -10.36 1.30 0.64
CA LEU A 43 -11.64 0.79 0.15
C LEU A 43 -11.77 -0.73 0.28
N ARG A 44 -10.65 -1.45 0.44
CA ARG A 44 -10.60 -2.91 0.65
C ARG A 44 -10.26 -3.29 2.09
N SER A 45 -10.21 -2.32 3.01
CA SER A 45 -9.99 -2.59 4.42
C SER A 45 -11.10 -3.49 4.96
N PRO A 46 -10.77 -4.60 5.66
CA PRO A 46 -11.78 -5.43 6.32
C PRO A 46 -12.39 -4.72 7.53
N ILE A 47 -11.71 -3.71 8.08
CA ILE A 47 -12.17 -2.95 9.24
C ILE A 47 -12.84 -1.68 8.74
N VAL A 48 -14.14 -1.55 9.00
CA VAL A 48 -14.97 -0.40 8.62
C VAL A 48 -15.61 0.20 9.87
N TYR A 49 -15.15 1.39 10.26
CA TYR A 49 -15.69 2.12 11.42
C TYR A 49 -16.99 2.85 11.10
N ARG A 50 -17.05 3.49 9.92
CA ARG A 50 -18.23 4.16 9.38
C ARG A 50 -18.20 4.03 7.86
N ARG A 51 -19.38 3.86 7.26
CA ARG A 51 -19.57 3.77 5.81
C ARG A 51 -20.67 4.75 5.38
N ASP A 52 -20.38 5.52 4.35
CA ASP A 52 -21.37 6.36 3.67
C ASP A 52 -21.91 5.63 2.42
N PRO A 53 -23.16 5.86 1.99
CA PRO A 53 -23.68 5.28 0.74
C PRO A 53 -22.80 5.53 -0.49
N LEU A 54 -22.07 6.65 -0.54
CA LEU A 54 -21.15 6.98 -1.63
C LEU A 54 -19.90 6.10 -1.68
N THR A 55 -19.60 5.35 -0.61
CA THR A 55 -18.42 4.48 -0.52
C THR A 55 -18.42 3.41 -1.62
N ASP A 56 -19.60 2.85 -1.93
CA ASP A 56 -19.73 1.79 -2.93
C ASP A 56 -19.53 2.31 -4.36
N ASP A 57 -20.03 3.53 -4.63
CA ASP A 57 -19.78 4.21 -5.89
C ASP A 57 -18.29 4.54 -6.05
N LEU A 58 -17.64 5.03 -4.99
CA LEU A 58 -16.21 5.32 -4.99
C LEU A 58 -15.38 4.04 -5.19
N ALA A 59 -15.77 2.93 -4.56
CA ALA A 59 -15.15 1.63 -4.75
C ALA A 59 -15.25 1.13 -6.20
N ARG A 60 -16.41 1.30 -6.84
CA ARG A 60 -16.60 0.98 -8.26
C ARG A 60 -15.72 1.85 -9.17
N LEU A 61 -15.68 3.16 -8.91
CA LEU A 61 -14.83 4.08 -9.66
C LEU A 61 -13.35 3.71 -9.51
N ALA A 62 -12.90 3.47 -8.29
CA ALA A 62 -11.52 3.06 -8.02
C ALA A 62 -11.16 1.74 -8.71
N ALA A 63 -12.08 0.77 -8.74
CA ALA A 63 -11.86 -0.51 -9.43
C ALA A 63 -11.74 -0.36 -10.95
N ALA A 64 -12.43 0.61 -11.56
CA ALA A 64 -12.35 0.88 -12.99
C ALA A 64 -11.10 1.68 -13.38
N THR A 65 -10.66 2.60 -12.52
CA THR A 65 -9.55 3.51 -12.81
C THR A 65 -8.19 2.96 -12.42
N LEU A 66 -8.08 2.32 -11.26
CA LEU A 66 -6.78 1.92 -10.74
C LEU A 66 -6.20 0.72 -11.51
N ARG A 67 -4.95 0.86 -11.96
CA ARG A 67 -4.27 -0.15 -12.81
C ARG A 67 -3.08 -0.80 -12.10
N ARG A 68 -2.74 -2.01 -12.55
CA ARG A 68 -1.64 -2.82 -12.02
C ARG A 68 -0.29 -2.11 -12.13
N ARG A 69 0.01 -1.46 -13.25
CA ARG A 69 1.31 -0.83 -13.48
C ARG A 69 1.65 0.29 -12.49
N PRO A 70 0.78 1.30 -12.26
CA PRO A 70 0.99 2.28 -11.20
C PRO A 70 1.01 1.65 -9.79
N ALA A 71 0.19 0.65 -9.50
CA ALA A 71 0.21 -0.07 -8.23
C ALA A 71 1.56 -0.79 -7.99
N THR A 72 2.14 -1.40 -9.02
CA THR A 72 3.49 -1.98 -8.96
C THR A 72 4.54 -0.94 -8.60
N TRP A 73 4.50 0.24 -9.23
CA TRP A 73 5.39 1.36 -8.85
C TRP A 73 5.17 1.82 -7.40
N HIS A 74 3.92 1.89 -6.96
CA HIS A 74 3.59 2.23 -5.57
C HIS A 74 4.26 1.28 -4.58
N TYR A 75 4.10 -0.04 -4.76
CA TYR A 75 4.70 -1.04 -3.85
C TYR A 75 6.23 -1.06 -3.92
N LEU A 76 6.83 -0.90 -5.11
CA LEU A 76 8.28 -0.75 -5.24
C LEU A 76 8.81 0.47 -4.45
N ASN A 77 8.16 1.62 -4.60
CA ASN A 77 8.55 2.83 -3.90
C ASN A 77 8.32 2.70 -2.38
N LEU A 78 7.27 1.99 -1.96
CA LEU A 78 7.01 1.70 -0.56
C LEU A 78 8.13 0.83 0.02
N ALA A 79 8.51 -0.26 -0.66
CA ALA A 79 9.61 -1.13 -0.25
C ALA A 79 10.94 -0.36 -0.15
N ALA A 80 11.31 0.39 -1.20
CA ALA A 80 12.55 1.16 -1.23
C ALA A 80 12.66 2.19 -0.10
N ARG A 81 11.55 2.85 0.26
CA ARG A 81 11.49 3.78 1.41
C ARG A 81 11.74 3.07 2.73
N GLN A 82 11.30 1.82 2.87
CA GLN A 82 11.53 1.03 4.07
C GLN A 82 12.95 0.48 4.12
N GLU A 83 13.51 0.03 2.99
CA GLU A 83 14.92 -0.38 2.87
C GLU A 83 15.87 0.74 3.28
N ALA A 84 15.65 1.96 2.79
CA ALA A 84 16.45 3.14 3.15
C ALA A 84 16.40 3.47 4.65
N ARG A 85 15.37 3.02 5.37
CA ARG A 85 15.16 3.25 6.80
C ARG A 85 15.48 2.03 7.67
N MET A 86 15.80 0.89 7.04
CA MET A 86 15.92 -0.40 7.69
C MET A 86 17.19 -0.50 8.52
N ASN A 87 18.32 -0.08 7.94
CA ASN A 87 19.63 -0.11 8.58
C ASN A 87 19.82 1.07 9.54
N THR A 88 20.37 0.80 10.71
CA THR A 88 20.77 1.78 11.74
C THR A 88 22.14 1.44 12.31
N ALA A 89 22.72 2.35 13.10
CA ALA A 89 23.97 2.09 13.81
C ALA A 89 23.87 0.86 14.74
N ASP A 90 22.69 0.62 15.32
CA ASP A 90 22.47 -0.43 16.32
C ASP A 90 21.81 -1.70 15.73
N GLY A 91 21.78 -1.83 14.40
CA GLY A 91 21.23 -3.01 13.70
C GLY A 91 20.07 -2.68 12.77
N ILE A 92 19.11 -3.61 12.65
CA ILE A 92 17.97 -3.55 11.73
C ILE A 92 16.69 -3.19 12.46
N LYS A 93 15.95 -2.18 11.98
CA LYS A 93 14.61 -1.86 12.50
C LYS A 93 13.61 -2.94 12.08
N LEU A 94 13.08 -3.67 13.06
CA LEU A 94 12.11 -4.75 12.85
C LEU A 94 10.86 -4.29 12.08
N LYS A 95 10.32 -3.12 12.43
CA LYS A 95 9.16 -2.53 11.76
C LYS A 95 9.43 -2.19 10.29
N ALA A 96 10.63 -1.69 9.97
CA ALA A 96 11.01 -1.39 8.60
C ALA A 96 11.17 -2.67 7.77
N LEU A 97 11.75 -3.73 8.33
CA LEU A 97 11.86 -5.03 7.67
C LEU A 97 10.47 -5.63 7.36
N LEU A 98 9.55 -5.65 8.34
CA LEU A 98 8.17 -6.08 8.11
C LEU A 98 7.44 -5.24 7.05
N TYR A 99 7.69 -3.93 7.04
CA TYR A 99 7.12 -3.02 6.06
C TYR A 99 7.80 -3.05 4.69
N ALA A 100 9.00 -3.65 4.56
CA ALA A 100 9.61 -3.99 3.28
C ALA A 100 9.13 -5.36 2.76
N LEU A 101 8.90 -6.31 3.67
CA LEU A 101 8.38 -7.64 3.35
C LEU A 101 6.95 -7.60 2.79
N ARG A 102 6.08 -6.80 3.40
CA ARG A 102 4.68 -6.65 2.95
C ARG A 102 4.55 -6.22 1.48
N PRO A 103 5.21 -5.16 0.99
CA PRO A 103 5.16 -4.79 -0.43
C PRO A 103 5.80 -5.85 -1.34
N ALA A 104 6.82 -6.59 -0.90
CA ALA A 104 7.34 -7.73 -1.66
C ALA A 104 6.29 -8.85 -1.83
N LEU A 105 5.61 -9.24 -0.75
CA LEU A 105 4.49 -10.18 -0.80
C LEU A 105 3.33 -9.67 -1.68
N ALA A 106 3.01 -8.38 -1.60
CA ALA A 106 2.02 -7.73 -2.44
C ALA A 106 2.36 -7.85 -3.93
N LEU A 107 3.60 -7.53 -4.30
CA LEU A 107 4.10 -7.64 -5.67
C LEU A 107 4.02 -9.08 -6.18
N ARG A 108 4.45 -10.05 -5.36
CA ARG A 108 4.32 -11.48 -5.68
C ARG A 108 2.87 -11.88 -5.90
N TRP A 109 1.98 -11.50 -4.98
CA TRP A 109 0.55 -11.78 -5.08
C TRP A 109 -0.04 -11.20 -6.37
N MET A 110 0.24 -9.94 -6.66
CA MET A 110 -0.22 -9.25 -7.87
C MET A 110 0.30 -9.96 -9.13
N HIS A 111 1.52 -10.48 -9.08
CA HIS A 111 2.10 -11.25 -10.18
C HIS A 111 1.38 -12.57 -10.41
N ARG A 112 1.17 -13.35 -9.34
CA ARG A 112 0.53 -14.68 -9.44
C ARG A 112 -0.94 -14.64 -9.82
N ASN A 113 -1.66 -13.61 -9.38
CA ASN A 113 -3.11 -13.51 -9.54
C ASN A 113 -3.53 -12.61 -10.71
N ASP A 114 -2.57 -12.09 -11.48
CA ASP A 114 -2.78 -11.09 -12.54
C ASP A 114 -3.73 -9.96 -12.13
N ALA A 115 -3.49 -9.42 -10.95
CA ALA A 115 -4.39 -8.46 -10.32
C ALA A 115 -3.63 -7.22 -9.88
N ALA A 116 -4.32 -6.07 -9.92
CA ALA A 116 -3.72 -4.79 -9.57
C ALA A 116 -3.58 -4.58 -8.06
N PHE A 117 -4.37 -5.29 -7.25
CA PHE A 117 -4.48 -5.00 -5.82
C PHE A 117 -4.54 -6.26 -4.98
N PRO A 118 -3.58 -6.41 -4.06
CA PRO A 118 -3.56 -7.54 -3.15
C PRO A 118 -4.54 -7.38 -1.97
N PRO A 119 -4.83 -8.48 -1.25
CA PRO A 119 -5.53 -8.43 0.03
C PRO A 119 -4.79 -7.57 1.05
N MET A 120 -5.56 -6.85 1.87
CA MET A 120 -5.01 -6.08 3.00
C MET A 120 -4.68 -6.96 4.20
N ASP A 121 -5.39 -8.06 4.38
CA ASP A 121 -5.09 -9.02 5.44
C ASP A 121 -3.78 -9.76 5.15
N MET A 122 -2.91 -9.87 6.16
CA MET A 122 -1.58 -10.46 6.00
C MET A 122 -1.66 -11.97 5.72
N ALA A 123 -2.58 -12.69 6.36
CA ALA A 123 -2.73 -14.12 6.16
C ALA A 123 -3.24 -14.43 4.75
N ALA A 124 -4.26 -13.70 4.28
CA ALA A 124 -4.76 -13.78 2.92
C ALA A 124 -3.69 -13.41 1.88
N LEU A 125 -2.87 -12.40 2.19
CA LEU A 125 -1.76 -11.98 1.34
C LEU A 125 -0.72 -13.09 1.20
N ILE A 126 -0.24 -13.66 2.32
CA ILE A 126 0.75 -14.74 2.33
C ILE A 126 0.20 -15.97 1.59
N ASN A 127 -1.04 -16.38 1.90
CA ASN A 127 -1.67 -17.53 1.27
C ASN A 127 -1.79 -17.37 -0.25
N GLY A 128 -2.23 -16.21 -0.74
CA GLY A 128 -2.35 -15.95 -2.17
C GLY A 128 -1.02 -15.68 -2.88
N ALA A 129 -0.02 -15.17 -2.16
CA ALA A 129 1.34 -14.97 -2.68
C ALA A 129 2.09 -16.31 -2.78
N ALA A 130 1.75 -17.29 -1.94
CA ALA A 130 2.39 -18.60 -1.89
C ALA A 130 3.93 -18.51 -1.95
N PRO A 131 4.57 -17.80 -1.00
CA PRO A 131 6.03 -17.75 -0.92
C PRO A 131 6.59 -19.14 -0.49
N PRO A 132 7.89 -19.39 -0.68
CA PRO A 132 8.54 -20.60 -0.18
C PRO A 132 8.32 -20.83 1.32
N THR A 133 8.30 -22.09 1.76
CA THR A 133 8.00 -22.47 3.16
C THR A 133 8.97 -21.83 4.15
N GLU A 134 10.24 -21.70 3.78
CA GLU A 134 11.27 -21.02 4.54
C GLU A 134 10.96 -19.52 4.75
N VAL A 135 10.37 -18.85 3.75
CA VAL A 135 9.95 -17.46 3.86
C VAL A 135 8.73 -17.34 4.78
N ILE A 136 7.79 -18.30 4.72
CA ILE A 136 6.64 -18.35 5.63
C ILE A 136 7.13 -18.47 7.07
N ALA A 137 7.99 -19.46 7.35
CA ALA A 137 8.53 -19.69 8.68
C ALA A 137 9.31 -18.48 9.22
N ALA A 138 10.16 -17.86 8.39
CA ALA A 138 10.90 -16.65 8.77
C ALA A 138 9.96 -15.45 9.01
N THR A 139 8.88 -15.33 8.25
CA THR A 139 7.86 -14.28 8.44
C THR A 139 7.11 -14.46 9.76
N GLU A 140 6.70 -15.68 10.09
CA GLU A 140 6.02 -16.00 11.35
C GLU A 140 6.92 -15.72 12.56
N ALA A 141 8.19 -16.12 12.49
CA ALA A 141 9.19 -15.80 13.51
C ALA A 141 9.35 -14.28 13.68
N LEU A 142 9.39 -13.53 12.57
CA LEU A 142 9.52 -12.08 12.59
C LEU A 142 8.30 -11.38 13.23
N ILE A 143 7.10 -11.87 12.93
CA ILE A 143 5.84 -11.38 13.52
C ILE A 143 5.81 -11.68 15.02
N ALA A 144 6.13 -12.91 15.43
CA ALA A 144 6.21 -13.29 16.84
C ALA A 144 7.20 -12.41 17.60
N LEU A 145 8.37 -12.14 16.99
CA LEU A 145 9.38 -11.25 17.56
C LEU A 145 8.83 -9.83 17.76
N LYS A 146 8.08 -9.29 16.78
CA LYS A 146 7.46 -7.97 16.86
C LYS A 146 6.45 -7.87 18.01
N HIS A 147 5.70 -8.93 18.28
CA HIS A 147 4.78 -8.96 19.42
C HIS A 147 5.50 -8.88 20.77
N THR A 148 6.70 -9.43 20.89
CA THR A 148 7.51 -9.34 22.13
C THR A 148 8.26 -8.02 22.27
N ARG A 149 8.34 -7.19 21.22
CA ARG A 149 9.09 -5.92 21.19
C ARG A 149 8.30 -4.79 20.48
N PRO A 150 7.22 -4.27 21.09
CA PRO A 150 6.34 -3.28 20.47
C PRO A 150 7.01 -1.93 20.19
N GLU A 151 7.99 -1.49 20.99
CA GLU A 151 8.68 -0.20 20.85
C GLU A 151 9.84 -0.23 19.85
N GLY A 152 9.53 -0.34 18.55
CA GLY A 152 10.52 -0.08 17.50
C GLY A 152 11.76 -0.98 17.53
N GLY A 153 11.60 -2.22 18.03
CA GLY A 153 12.70 -3.14 18.30
C GLY A 153 13.72 -3.24 17.16
N GLN A 154 14.99 -3.19 17.52
CA GLN A 154 16.10 -3.49 16.63
C GLN A 154 16.50 -4.96 16.79
N ILE A 155 16.94 -5.56 15.68
CA ILE A 155 17.56 -6.88 15.66
C ILE A 155 19.00 -6.74 15.15
N PRO A 156 19.96 -7.53 15.65
CA PRO A 156 21.36 -7.41 15.21
C PRO A 156 21.54 -7.62 13.71
N SER A 157 20.75 -8.52 13.12
CA SER A 157 20.73 -8.81 11.69
C SER A 157 19.35 -9.29 11.25
N ALA A 158 19.04 -9.10 9.96
CA ALA A 158 17.87 -9.68 9.33
C ALA A 158 18.16 -11.10 8.85
N ASP A 159 17.13 -11.94 8.79
CA ASP A 159 17.21 -13.27 8.19
C ASP A 159 17.51 -13.14 6.67
N PRO A 160 18.61 -13.74 6.16
CA PRO A 160 18.94 -13.69 4.74
C PRO A 160 17.81 -14.19 3.85
N VAL A 161 17.03 -15.19 4.29
CA VAL A 161 15.89 -15.73 3.51
C VAL A 161 14.88 -14.63 3.19
N LEU A 162 14.61 -13.73 4.14
CA LEU A 162 13.69 -12.62 3.94
C LEU A 162 14.29 -11.54 3.03
N LEU A 163 15.57 -11.23 3.19
CA LEU A 163 16.24 -10.23 2.35
C LEU A 163 16.33 -10.70 0.89
N ASP A 164 16.70 -11.96 0.67
CA ASP A 164 16.79 -12.56 -0.66
C ASP A 164 15.41 -12.62 -1.33
N PHE A 165 14.37 -13.01 -0.57
CA PHE A 165 13.00 -12.99 -1.06
C PHE A 165 12.55 -11.57 -1.45
N ILE A 166 12.75 -10.57 -0.58
CA ILE A 166 12.42 -9.18 -0.88
C ILE A 166 13.14 -8.72 -2.15
N GLY A 167 14.46 -8.93 -2.23
CA GLY A 167 15.26 -8.54 -3.38
C GLY A 167 14.77 -9.18 -4.68
N ALA A 168 14.46 -10.48 -4.66
CA ALA A 168 13.95 -11.22 -5.81
C ALA A 168 12.60 -10.68 -6.31
N GLU A 169 11.63 -10.46 -5.41
CA GLU A 169 10.30 -9.95 -5.80
C GLU A 169 10.37 -8.50 -6.31
N LEU A 170 11.22 -7.66 -5.72
CA LEU A 170 11.45 -6.29 -6.22
C LEU A 170 12.12 -6.31 -7.61
N ALA A 171 13.08 -7.21 -7.84
CA ALA A 171 13.70 -7.39 -9.14
C ALA A 171 12.67 -7.86 -10.18
N GLN A 172 11.89 -8.89 -9.87
CA GLN A 172 10.83 -9.41 -10.75
C GLN A 172 9.78 -8.35 -11.10
N ALA A 173 9.40 -7.49 -10.15
CA ALA A 173 8.48 -6.39 -10.38
C ALA A 173 9.06 -5.32 -11.34
N ARG A 174 10.33 -4.95 -11.18
CA ARG A 174 11.04 -4.04 -12.10
C ARG A 174 11.13 -4.62 -13.51
N ASP A 175 11.43 -5.90 -13.58
CA ASP A 175 11.49 -6.68 -14.82
C ASP A 175 10.14 -6.70 -15.56
N TRP A 176 9.05 -6.93 -14.83
CA TRP A 176 7.70 -6.84 -15.37
C TRP A 176 7.36 -5.42 -15.84
N LEU A 177 7.78 -4.39 -15.10
CA LEU A 177 7.60 -2.99 -15.53
C LEU A 177 8.40 -2.64 -16.78
N ALA A 178 9.58 -3.20 -16.98
CA ALA A 178 10.38 -2.98 -18.18
C ALA A 178 9.73 -3.62 -19.43
N ARG A 179 9.03 -4.74 -19.26
CA ARG A 179 8.39 -5.49 -20.35
C ARG A 179 6.96 -5.07 -20.67
N THR A 180 6.32 -4.30 -19.80
CA THR A 180 4.92 -3.89 -19.95
C THR A 180 4.78 -2.42 -20.32
N ALA A 181 3.90 -2.12 -21.26
CA ALA A 181 3.51 -0.74 -21.57
C ALA A 181 2.41 -0.26 -20.61
N GLN A 182 2.36 1.06 -20.41
CA GLN A 182 1.22 1.67 -19.73
C GLN A 182 0.02 1.68 -20.69
N MET A 183 -1.06 0.98 -20.33
CA MET A 183 -2.36 1.25 -20.92
C MET A 183 -2.90 2.55 -20.31
N SER A 184 -3.34 3.48 -21.16
CA SER A 184 -3.84 4.78 -20.75
C SER A 184 -5.27 4.98 -21.24
N ASP A 185 -6.21 4.97 -20.31
CA ASP A 185 -7.58 5.46 -20.49
C ASP A 185 -7.74 6.84 -19.80
N ALA A 186 -6.63 7.58 -19.63
CA ALA A 186 -6.55 8.76 -18.78
C ALA A 186 -7.64 9.83 -19.06
N PRO A 187 -8.04 10.12 -20.32
CA PRO A 187 -9.15 11.05 -20.56
C PRO A 187 -10.50 10.54 -20.03
N ALA A 188 -10.78 9.24 -20.16
CA ALA A 188 -12.03 8.64 -19.70
C ALA A 188 -12.06 8.54 -18.16
N ASP A 189 -10.94 8.14 -17.55
CA ASP A 189 -10.79 8.11 -16.09
C ASP A 189 -10.97 9.51 -15.48
N GLN A 190 -10.36 10.52 -16.10
CA GLN A 190 -10.51 11.93 -15.69
C GLN A 190 -11.98 12.38 -15.76
N ALA A 191 -12.67 12.07 -16.86
CA ALA A 191 -14.06 12.44 -17.05
C ALA A 191 -14.98 11.74 -16.03
N ALA A 192 -14.74 10.45 -15.74
CA ALA A 192 -15.49 9.70 -14.74
C ALA A 192 -15.28 10.24 -13.31
N ALA A 193 -14.03 10.57 -12.95
CA ALA A 193 -13.71 11.18 -11.66
C ALA A 193 -14.35 12.57 -11.50
N GLU A 194 -14.31 13.41 -12.54
CA GLU A 194 -14.95 14.73 -12.54
C GLU A 194 -16.48 14.61 -12.42
N ALA A 195 -17.10 13.66 -13.14
CA ALA A 195 -18.54 13.40 -13.04
C ALA A 195 -18.94 12.93 -11.63
N PHE A 196 -18.14 12.04 -11.02
CA PHE A 196 -18.33 11.61 -9.65
C PHE A 196 -18.24 12.79 -8.68
N PHE A 197 -17.18 13.60 -8.78
CA PHE A 197 -16.96 14.76 -7.91
C PHE A 197 -18.12 15.75 -7.97
N ARG A 198 -18.58 16.11 -9.18
CA ARG A 198 -19.71 17.03 -9.37
C ARG A 198 -21.01 16.49 -8.78
N ARG A 199 -21.26 15.18 -8.92
CA ARG A 199 -22.45 14.54 -8.35
C ARG A 199 -22.45 14.62 -6.83
N VAL A 200 -21.32 14.34 -6.18
CA VAL A 200 -21.21 14.38 -4.72
C VAL A 200 -21.37 15.80 -4.19
N VAL A 201 -20.66 16.78 -4.78
CA VAL A 201 -20.71 18.18 -4.30
C VAL A 201 -22.10 18.81 -4.47
N ARG A 202 -22.89 18.38 -5.47
CA ARG A 202 -24.27 18.86 -5.66
C ARG A 202 -25.30 18.23 -4.71
N ALA A 203 -24.96 17.12 -4.07
CA ALA A 203 -25.84 16.37 -3.18
C ALA A 203 -25.70 16.78 -1.70
N VAL A 204 -24.72 17.63 -1.38
CA VAL A 204 -24.45 18.23 -0.06
C VAL A 204 -25.01 19.64 -0.03
#